data_AF-A0A975MXQ4-F1
#
_entry.id   AF-A0A975MXQ4-F1
#
_cell.length_a   1.000
_cell.length_b   1.000
_cell.length_c   1.000
_cell.angle_alpha   90.00
_cell.angle_beta   90.00
_cell.angle_gamma   90.00
#
_symmetry.space_group_name_H-M   'P 1'
#
loop_
_entity.id
_entity.type
_entity.pdbx_description
1 polymer ?
#
loop_
_entity_poly.entity_id
_entity_poly.type
_entity_poly.pdbx_seq_one_letter_code
_entity_poly.pdbx_strand_id
1 'polypeptide(L)'
;MREVAGELGTTPARVAIAWTMARSNAVHPILGVSSASQLEDNLGAIELALPPEAITRLEAATGFVAGFPRDFIEGLPDWVFSEGSADLA
;
A
#
# COMPACT_ATOMS: atom_id res chain seq x y z
N MET A 1 5.07 0.06 11.86
CA MET A 1 3.78 0.78 11.86
C MET A 1 3.27 1.12 13.25
N ARG A 2 2.89 0.14 14.11
CA ARG A 2 2.29 0.44 15.43
C ARG A 2 3.18 1.29 16.36
N GLU A 3 4.47 0.98 16.40
CA GLU A 3 5.45 1.71 17.23
C GLU A 3 5.56 3.18 16.81
N VAL A 4 5.84 3.43 15.52
CA VAL A 4 5.84 4.78 14.92
C VAL A 4 4.51 5.51 15.16
N ALA A 5 3.38 4.81 15.04
CA ALA A 5 2.07 5.41 15.29
C ALA A 5 1.91 5.86 16.76
N GLY A 6 2.39 5.07 17.71
CA GLY A 6 2.40 5.41 19.13
C GLY A 6 3.29 6.62 19.44
N GLU A 7 4.48 6.68 18.85
CA GLU A 7 5.41 7.80 19.00
C GLU A 7 4.83 9.12 18.46
N LEU A 8 4.09 9.05 17.34
CA LEU A 8 3.49 10.21 16.67
C LEU A 8 2.06 10.52 17.13
N GLY A 9 1.51 9.79 18.10
CA GLY A 9 0.14 10.01 18.61
C GLY A 9 -0.94 9.84 17.54
N THR A 10 -0.76 8.90 16.60
CA THR A 10 -1.62 8.70 15.43
C THR A 10 -2.01 7.23 15.27
N THR A 11 -2.81 6.90 14.24
CA THR A 11 -3.22 5.52 13.98
C THR A 11 -2.24 4.81 13.03
N PRO A 12 -2.04 3.48 13.16
CA PRO A 12 -1.19 2.74 12.23
C PRO A 12 -1.63 2.86 10.76
N ALA A 13 -2.93 3.01 10.51
CA ALA A 13 -3.48 3.22 9.18
C ALA A 13 -3.00 4.57 8.60
N ARG A 14 -3.06 5.66 9.39
CA ARG A 14 -2.54 6.96 8.98
C ARG A 14 -1.04 6.90 8.67
N VAL A 15 -0.25 6.21 9.48
CA VAL A 15 1.19 6.01 9.20
C VAL A 15 1.42 5.29 7.88
N ALA A 16 0.66 4.21 7.61
CA ALA A 16 0.82 3.45 6.37
C ALA A 16 0.44 4.26 5.13
N ILE A 17 -0.64 5.05 5.20
CA ILE A 17 -1.08 5.92 4.10
C ILE A 17 -0.06 7.06 3.87
N ALA A 18 0.37 7.74 4.93
CA ALA A 18 1.37 8.81 4.85
C ALA A 18 2.71 8.29 4.30
N TRP A 19 3.17 7.11 4.75
CA TRP A 19 4.37 6.46 4.22
C TRP A 19 4.23 6.14 2.73
N THR A 20 3.06 5.64 2.30
CA THR A 20 2.81 5.32 0.89
C THR A 20 2.88 6.57 0.02
N MET A 21 2.26 7.68 0.46
CA MET A 21 2.30 8.97 -0.24
C MET A 21 3.71 9.58 -0.27
N ALA A 22 4.49 9.44 0.81
CA ALA A 22 5.84 10.01 0.92
C ALA A 22 6.84 9.44 -0.09
N ARG A 23 6.54 8.28 -0.71
CA ARG A 23 7.44 7.62 -1.66
C ARG A 23 7.60 8.37 -2.98
N SER A 24 6.60 9.12 -3.42
CA SER A 24 6.63 9.93 -4.65
C SER A 24 5.37 10.78 -4.75
N ASN A 25 5.50 11.99 -5.28
CA ASN A 25 4.36 12.88 -5.58
C ASN A 25 3.36 12.27 -6.58
N ALA A 26 3.73 11.22 -7.31
CA ALA A 26 2.84 10.51 -8.23
C ALA A 26 1.98 9.43 -7.53
N VAL A 27 2.29 9.07 -6.28
CA VAL A 27 1.59 7.99 -5.58
C VAL A 27 0.32 8.51 -4.91
N HIS A 28 -0.82 7.96 -5.35
CA HIS A 28 -2.14 8.26 -4.81
C HIS A 28 -2.77 6.95 -4.30
N PRO A 29 -2.79 6.69 -2.97
CA PRO A 29 -3.32 5.44 -2.43
C PRO A 29 -4.83 5.30 -2.70
N ILE A 30 -5.25 4.11 -3.15
CA ILE A 30 -6.67 3.73 -3.20
C ILE A 30 -7.06 3.17 -1.84
N LEU A 31 -7.97 3.84 -1.14
CA LEU A 31 -8.39 3.44 0.21
C LEU A 31 -9.59 2.50 0.17
N GLY A 32 -9.39 1.22 0.49
CA GLY A 32 -10.47 0.28 0.76
C GLY A 32 -10.95 0.42 2.21
N VAL A 33 -12.09 1.09 2.42
CA VAL A 33 -12.68 1.32 3.75
C VAL A 33 -14.13 0.83 3.79
N SER A 34 -14.57 0.31 4.93
CA SER A 34 -15.91 -0.28 5.09
C SER A 34 -16.89 0.61 5.87
N SER A 35 -16.42 1.74 6.42
CA SER A 35 -17.26 2.74 7.09
C SER A 35 -16.79 4.16 6.83
N ALA A 36 -17.70 5.12 6.95
CA ALA A 36 -17.39 6.55 6.86
C ALA A 36 -16.40 6.99 7.97
N SER A 37 -16.57 6.47 9.19
CA SER A 37 -15.66 6.78 10.30
C SER A 37 -14.22 6.33 10.05
N GLN A 38 -14.03 5.19 9.36
CA GLN A 38 -12.70 4.72 8.98
C GLN A 38 -12.11 5.59 7.87
N LEU A 39 -12.92 6.05 6.93
CA LEU A 39 -12.49 7.01 5.92
C LEU A 39 -12.01 8.31 6.57
N GLU A 40 -12.83 8.87 7.47
CA GLU A 40 -12.51 10.10 8.21
C GLU A 40 -11.21 9.95 9.01
N ASP A 41 -11.01 8.83 9.71
CA ASP A 41 -9.74 8.55 10.39
C ASP A 41 -8.57 8.50 9.41
N ASN A 42 -8.72 7.75 8.30
CA ASN A 42 -7.65 7.57 7.32
C ASN A 42 -7.24 8.90 6.65
N LEU A 43 -8.18 9.82 6.42
CA LEU A 43 -7.90 11.13 5.82
C LEU A 43 -6.98 11.99 6.70
N GLY A 44 -6.92 11.74 8.01
CA GLY A 44 -5.93 12.36 8.91
C GLY A 44 -4.47 12.05 8.54
N ALA A 45 -4.21 11.11 7.63
CA ALA A 45 -2.88 10.85 7.08
C ALA A 45 -2.34 12.01 6.23
N ILE A 46 -3.20 12.84 5.65
CA ILE A 46 -2.81 13.94 4.74
C ILE A 46 -2.00 15.00 5.50
N GLU A 47 -2.28 15.20 6.78
CA GLU A 47 -1.59 16.16 7.64
C GLU A 47 -0.34 15.58 8.31
N LEU A 48 -0.09 14.28 8.14
CA LEU A 48 0.98 13.56 8.82
C LEU A 48 2.28 13.59 7.99
N ALA A 49 3.21 14.46 8.36
CA ALA A 49 4.58 14.41 7.86
C ALA A 49 5.40 13.40 8.68
N LEU A 50 5.88 12.32 8.05
CA LEU A 50 6.72 11.33 8.71
C LEU A 50 8.17 11.82 8.83
N PRO A 51 8.78 11.75 10.03
CA PRO A 51 10.21 12.03 10.17
C PRO A 51 11.07 11.05 9.34
N PRO A 52 12.23 11.49 8.81
CA PRO A 52 13.11 10.63 8.00
C PRO A 52 13.53 9.33 8.72
N GLU A 53 13.74 9.38 10.03
CA GLU A 53 14.06 8.23 10.86
C GLU A 53 12.90 7.23 10.94
N ALA A 54 11.66 7.71 10.96
CA ALA A 54 10.47 6.86 10.93
C ALA A 54 10.36 6.17 9.57
N ILE A 55 10.59 6.88 8.47
CA ILE A 55 10.60 6.30 7.12
C ILE A 55 11.65 5.19 7.02
N THR A 56 12.89 5.47 7.46
CA THR A 56 13.99 4.51 7.46
C THR A 56 13.64 3.23 8.25
N ARG A 57 13.05 3.39 9.44
CA ARG A 57 12.60 2.25 10.27
C ARG A 57 11.49 1.44 9.60
N LEU A 58 10.54 2.11 8.93
CA LEU A 58 9.45 1.44 8.23
C LEU A 58 9.95 0.63 7.03
N GLU A 59 10.93 1.15 6.29
CA GLU A 59 11.55 0.45 5.16
C GLU A 59 12.41 -0.74 5.60
N ALA A 60 13.09 -0.63 6.74
CA ALA A 60 13.89 -1.72 7.30
C ALA A 60 13.04 -2.85 7.92
N ALA A 61 11.75 -2.62 8.18
CA ALA A 61 10.93 -3.54 8.97
C ALA A 61 10.63 -4.87 8.26
N THR A 62 10.53 -4.89 6.92
CA THR A 62 10.22 -6.12 6.16
C THR A 62 10.85 -6.11 4.77
N GLY A 63 11.35 -7.26 4.31
CA GLY A 63 11.75 -7.45 2.92
C GLY A 63 10.56 -7.57 1.95
N PHE A 64 10.83 -7.44 0.65
CA PHE A 64 9.83 -7.71 -0.39
C PHE A 64 9.90 -9.19 -0.82
N VAL A 65 8.76 -9.89 -0.70
CA VAL A 65 8.57 -11.24 -1.26
C VAL A 65 7.44 -11.11 -2.27
N ALA A 66 7.68 -11.51 -3.53
CA ALA A 66 6.73 -11.26 -4.61
C ALA A 66 5.36 -11.92 -4.40
N GLY A 67 5.33 -13.16 -3.92
CA GLY A 67 4.13 -13.88 -3.47
C GLY A 67 2.89 -13.68 -4.35
N PHE A 68 1.72 -13.54 -3.72
CA PHE A 68 0.50 -13.10 -4.40
C PHE A 68 0.57 -11.59 -4.73
N PRO A 69 0.13 -11.14 -5.93
CA PRO A 69 -0.54 -11.91 -6.98
C PRO A 69 0.40 -12.54 -8.02
N ARG A 70 1.73 -12.42 -7.90
CA ARG A 70 2.65 -12.95 -8.93
C ARG A 70 2.49 -14.45 -9.11
N ASP A 71 2.60 -15.22 -8.04
CA ASP A 71 2.51 -16.69 -8.10
C ASP A 71 1.13 -17.14 -8.63
N PHE A 72 0.09 -16.34 -8.34
CA PHE A 72 -1.26 -16.54 -8.88
C PHE A 72 -1.29 -16.26 -10.38
N ILE A 73 -0.75 -15.13 -10.82
CA ILE A 73 -0.69 -14.72 -12.23
C ILE A 73 0.10 -15.73 -13.07
N GLU A 74 1.23 -16.23 -12.56
CA GLU A 74 2.05 -17.27 -13.21
C GLU A 74 1.31 -18.61 -13.32
N GLY A 75 0.36 -18.87 -12.42
CA GLY A 75 -0.50 -20.06 -12.46
C GLY A 75 -1.78 -19.89 -13.29
N LEU A 76 -2.05 -18.71 -13.85
CA LEU A 76 -3.25 -18.49 -14.65
C LEU A 76 -3.07 -19.07 -16.06
N PRO A 77 -4.18 -19.51 -16.69
CA PRO A 77 -4.17 -19.86 -18.09
C PRO A 77 -3.69 -18.69 -18.96
N ASP A 78 -2.95 -19.01 -20.03
CA ASP A 78 -2.35 -18.01 -20.92
C ASP A 78 -3.35 -16.97 -21.43
N TRP A 79 -4.61 -17.36 -21.70
CA TRP A 79 -5.65 -16.47 -22.22
C TRP A 79 -6.03 -15.31 -21.28
N VAL A 80 -5.70 -15.36 -19.98
CA VAL A 80 -6.07 -14.32 -19.02
C VAL A 80 -5.20 -13.07 -19.19
N PHE A 81 -3.92 -13.25 -19.53
CA PHE A 81 -2.95 -12.16 -19.61
C PHE A 81 -2.08 -12.17 -20.88
N SER A 82 -2.22 -13.13 -21.80
CA SER A 82 -1.58 -13.08 -23.12
C SER A 82 -2.35 -12.18 -24.08
N GLU A 83 -1.65 -11.37 -24.87
CA GLU A 83 -2.24 -10.63 -26.00
C GLU A 83 -2.86 -11.62 -27.01
N GLY A 84 -4.19 -11.72 -26.99
CA GLY A 84 -4.98 -12.33 -28.05
C GLY A 84 -4.75 -13.83 -28.25
N SER A 85 -5.76 -14.63 -27.92
CA SER A 85 -6.04 -15.85 -28.67
C SER A 85 -6.20 -15.50 -30.15
N ALA A 86 -5.10 -15.48 -30.90
CA ALA A 86 -5.10 -15.24 -32.34
C ALA A 86 -5.60 -16.45 -33.15
N ASP A 87 -6.09 -17.49 -32.48
CA ASP A 87 -6.73 -18.65 -33.12
C ASP A 87 -8.09 -18.92 -32.46
N LEU A 88 -9.10 -18.18 -32.89
CA LEU A 88 -10.47 -18.68 -32.98
C LEU A 88 -10.80 -18.76 -34.48
N ALA A 89 -10.31 -19.82 -35.11
CA ALA A 89 -10.77 -20.29 -36.41
C ALA A 89 -11.93 -21.27 -36.23
#